data_AF-A0A8G1VTI1-F1
#
_entry.id   AF-A0A8G1VTI1-F1
#
_cell.length_a   1.000
_cell.length_b   1.000
_cell.length_c   1.000
_cell.angle_alpha   90.00
_cell.angle_beta   90.00
_cell.angle_gamma   90.00
#
_symmetry.space_group_name_H-M   'P 1'
#
loop_
_entity.id
_entity.type
_entity.pdbx_description
1 polymer ?
#
loop_
_entity_poly.entity_id
_entity_poly.type
_entity_poly.pdbx_seq_one_letter_code
_entity_poly.pdbx_strand_id
1 'polypeptide(L)'
;MNTAIILVTLLTALAVCQDHDYWVDRVWGELQQAVTCATCEILLGTLKAVAHQGPDVLRAVLEEVCTQAKIADADVCQGTAAAQAPSVFYILEQLQIGSVTSRLMCASLGRLCPWPEIDFNLTLPPEPSSQPITRSVNDNTRDGENRTVRVVHLSDTHVDRFYTAGASYACSKPMCCRPYTAADAPNSTLFPCGDWGGNPRCDPPIRLLTDSLLPVLQGLQPPLAFTLFTGDVVPHDFWLTSRASVEADYNTTYTALQPLTRQGPVYLAIGNHDTSPINIYPVSSTPSSNLTPQWAYDLFAYWSNRLSLQPSLPSP
;
A
#
# COMPACT_ATOMS: atom_id res chain seq x y z
N MET A 1 -32.17 9.69 -40.89
CA MET A 1 -31.34 8.71 -40.16
C MET A 1 -30.54 9.37 -39.04
N ASN A 2 -29.87 10.51 -39.27
CA ASN A 2 -29.05 11.18 -38.25
C ASN A 2 -29.83 11.71 -37.02
N THR A 3 -31.04 12.25 -37.19
CA THR A 3 -31.79 12.84 -36.06
C THR A 3 -32.30 11.79 -35.07
N ALA A 4 -32.69 10.61 -35.54
CA ALA A 4 -33.13 9.51 -34.70
C ALA A 4 -31.96 8.89 -33.91
N ILE A 5 -30.78 8.78 -34.54
CA ILE A 5 -29.56 8.31 -33.86
C ILE A 5 -29.14 9.29 -32.76
N ILE A 6 -29.17 10.61 -33.04
CA ILE A 6 -28.85 11.66 -32.06
C ILE A 6 -29.85 11.65 -30.89
N LEU A 7 -31.15 11.48 -31.15
CA LEU A 7 -32.16 11.43 -30.10
C LEU A 7 -32.02 10.19 -29.21
N VAL A 8 -31.72 9.03 -29.81
CA VAL A 8 -31.47 7.78 -29.06
C VAL A 8 -30.22 7.91 -28.21
N THR A 9 -29.12 8.44 -28.73
CA THR A 9 -27.89 8.64 -27.93
C THR A 9 -28.08 9.65 -26.81
N LEU A 10 -28.85 10.72 -27.03
CA LEU A 10 -29.22 11.68 -25.98
C LEU A 10 -30.08 11.03 -24.89
N LEU A 11 -31.09 10.23 -25.27
CA LEU A 11 -31.95 9.53 -24.31
C LEU A 11 -31.19 8.48 -23.51
N THR A 12 -30.27 7.73 -24.14
CA THR A 12 -29.42 6.79 -23.43
C THR A 12 -28.44 7.50 -22.49
N ALA A 13 -27.86 8.62 -22.91
CA ALA A 13 -26.98 9.41 -22.05
C ALA A 13 -27.74 10.00 -20.86
N LEU A 14 -28.96 10.53 -21.08
CA LEU A 14 -29.83 11.02 -20.01
C LEU A 14 -30.22 9.90 -19.03
N ALA A 15 -30.57 8.72 -19.52
CA ALA A 15 -30.90 7.58 -18.67
C ALA A 15 -29.70 7.12 -17.83
N VAL A 16 -28.51 7.05 -18.43
CA VAL A 16 -27.26 6.72 -17.71
C VAL A 16 -26.92 7.78 -16.67
N CYS A 17 -27.08 9.08 -16.98
CA CYS A 17 -26.87 10.15 -16.03
C CYS A 17 -27.89 10.09 -14.87
N GLN A 18 -29.17 9.83 -15.15
CA GLN A 18 -30.18 9.69 -14.10
C GLN A 18 -29.91 8.51 -13.18
N ASP A 19 -29.45 7.38 -13.72
CA ASP A 19 -29.09 6.20 -12.94
C ASP A 19 -27.84 6.49 -12.09
N HIS A 20 -26.83 7.15 -12.66
CA HIS A 20 -25.62 7.56 -11.95
C HIS A 20 -25.91 8.50 -10.77
N ASP A 21 -26.64 9.60 -11.00
CA ASP A 21 -26.99 10.57 -9.95
C ASP A 21 -27.78 9.88 -8.82
N TYR A 22 -28.70 8.98 -9.17
CA TYR A 22 -29.45 8.17 -8.21
C TYR A 22 -28.52 7.32 -7.34
N TRP A 23 -27.54 6.62 -7.94
CA TRP A 23 -26.61 5.79 -7.19
C TRP A 23 -25.69 6.60 -6.29
N VAL A 24 -25.20 7.75 -6.75
CA VAL A 24 -24.38 8.66 -5.95
C VAL A 24 -25.15 9.15 -4.73
N ASP A 25 -26.36 9.69 -4.91
CA ASP A 25 -27.21 10.18 -3.82
C ASP A 25 -27.54 9.06 -2.83
N ARG A 26 -27.83 7.85 -3.34
CA ARG A 26 -28.16 6.70 -2.50
C ARG A 26 -26.97 6.26 -1.65
N VAL A 27 -25.80 6.03 -2.27
CA VAL A 27 -24.59 5.59 -1.57
C VAL A 27 -24.13 6.63 -0.58
N TRP A 28 -24.11 7.91 -0.97
CA TRP A 28 -23.72 8.99 -0.09
C TRP A 28 -24.66 9.12 1.12
N GLY A 29 -25.97 9.08 0.88
CA GLY A 29 -26.97 9.14 1.94
C GLY A 29 -26.86 7.97 2.94
N GLU A 30 -26.61 6.75 2.45
CA GLU A 30 -26.39 5.58 3.31
C GLU A 30 -25.07 5.69 4.09
N LEU A 31 -24.00 6.18 3.46
CA LEU A 31 -22.70 6.38 4.12
C LEU A 31 -22.81 7.34 5.31
N GLN A 32 -23.56 8.43 5.17
CA GLN A 32 -23.83 9.38 6.26
C GLN A 32 -24.60 8.77 7.43
N GLN A 33 -25.40 7.74 7.17
CA GLN A 33 -26.25 7.07 8.16
C GLN A 33 -25.62 5.78 8.71
N ALA A 34 -24.47 5.37 8.20
CA ALA A 34 -23.80 4.12 8.57
C ALA A 34 -23.18 4.21 9.98
N VAL A 35 -23.98 3.90 10.99
CA VAL A 35 -23.56 3.93 12.42
C VAL A 35 -23.79 2.60 13.15
N THR A 36 -24.37 1.61 12.46
CA THR A 36 -24.63 0.27 12.98
C THR A 36 -24.24 -0.82 11.99
N CYS A 37 -24.18 -2.06 12.48
CA CYS A 37 -23.89 -3.23 11.65
C CYS A 37 -24.92 -3.40 10.53
N ALA A 38 -26.21 -3.21 10.84
CA ALA A 38 -27.28 -3.32 9.86
C ALA A 38 -27.17 -2.26 8.76
N THR A 39 -26.88 -1.00 9.11
CA THR A 39 -26.70 0.07 8.14
C THR A 39 -25.45 -0.13 7.27
N CYS A 40 -24.40 -0.76 7.80
CA CYS A 40 -23.24 -1.12 7.00
C CYS A 40 -23.54 -2.24 6.00
N GLU A 41 -24.24 -3.30 6.42
CA GLU A 41 -24.66 -4.39 5.53
C GLU A 41 -25.59 -3.89 4.42
N ILE A 42 -26.47 -2.92 4.73
CA ILE A 42 -27.29 -2.24 3.72
C ILE A 42 -26.42 -1.51 2.71
N LEU A 43 -25.45 -0.71 3.17
CA LEU A 43 -24.50 0.00 2.29
C LEU A 43 -23.72 -0.97 1.40
N LEU A 44 -23.23 -2.09 1.94
CA LEU A 44 -22.56 -3.13 1.15
C LEU A 44 -23.51 -3.74 0.10
N GLY A 45 -24.78 -3.94 0.44
CA GLY A 45 -25.82 -4.38 -0.50
C GLY A 45 -26.04 -3.39 -1.64
N THR A 46 -26.10 -2.09 -1.32
CA THR A 46 -26.22 -1.02 -2.32
C THR A 46 -24.99 -0.95 -3.21
N LEU A 47 -23.78 -0.98 -2.65
CA LEU A 47 -22.54 -1.00 -3.42
C LEU A 47 -22.45 -2.23 -4.34
N LYS A 48 -22.93 -3.40 -3.87
CA LYS A 48 -23.06 -4.59 -4.71
C LYS A 48 -24.05 -4.36 -5.87
N ALA A 49 -25.18 -3.70 -5.62
CA ALA A 49 -26.14 -3.37 -6.68
C ALA A 49 -25.56 -2.37 -7.71
N VAL A 50 -24.75 -1.41 -7.28
CA VAL A 50 -23.98 -0.52 -8.17
C VAL A 50 -22.98 -1.33 -8.99
N ALA A 51 -22.24 -2.26 -8.36
CA ALA A 51 -21.29 -3.12 -9.06
C ALA A 51 -21.98 -3.94 -10.18
N HIS A 52 -23.19 -4.44 -9.95
CA HIS A 52 -23.96 -5.15 -10.99
C HIS A 52 -24.32 -4.30 -12.22
N GLN A 53 -24.27 -2.96 -12.15
CA GLN A 53 -24.41 -2.08 -13.32
C GLN A 53 -23.15 -2.05 -14.19
N GLY A 54 -22.00 -2.43 -13.62
CA GLY A 54 -20.72 -2.53 -14.31
C GLY A 54 -19.58 -1.84 -13.57
N PRO A 55 -18.33 -2.24 -13.86
CA PRO A 55 -17.14 -1.70 -13.17
C PRO A 55 -16.93 -0.20 -13.41
N ASP A 56 -17.29 0.32 -14.60
CA ASP A 56 -17.18 1.75 -14.90
C ASP A 56 -18.21 2.59 -14.11
N VAL A 57 -19.44 2.07 -13.92
CA VAL A 57 -20.46 2.73 -13.09
C VAL A 57 -20.01 2.76 -11.63
N LEU A 58 -19.52 1.63 -11.11
CA LEU A 58 -18.97 1.56 -9.76
C LEU A 58 -17.82 2.56 -9.56
N ARG A 59 -16.87 2.63 -10.49
CA ARG A 59 -15.76 3.60 -10.42
C ARG A 59 -16.30 5.03 -10.35
N ALA A 60 -17.20 5.40 -11.26
CA ALA A 60 -17.75 6.75 -11.34
C ALA A 60 -18.49 7.13 -10.05
N VAL A 61 -19.32 6.22 -9.51
CA VAL A 61 -20.04 6.47 -8.25
C VAL A 61 -19.06 6.63 -7.08
N LEU A 62 -18.04 5.78 -6.97
CA LEU A 62 -17.04 5.89 -5.89
C LEU A 62 -16.23 7.18 -5.97
N GLU A 63 -15.84 7.59 -7.18
CA GLU A 63 -15.12 8.85 -7.44
C GLU A 63 -15.96 10.08 -7.03
N GLU A 64 -17.23 10.10 -7.43
CA GLU A 64 -18.10 11.22 -7.14
C GLU A 64 -18.50 11.27 -5.66
N VAL A 65 -18.82 10.13 -5.04
CA VAL A 65 -19.08 10.06 -3.59
C VAL A 65 -17.86 10.56 -2.81
N CYS A 66 -16.64 10.18 -3.19
CA CYS A 66 -15.40 10.69 -2.57
C CYS A 66 -15.29 12.22 -2.65
N THR A 67 -15.60 12.78 -3.83
CA THR A 67 -15.52 14.22 -4.09
C THR A 67 -16.61 14.99 -3.34
N GLN A 68 -17.86 14.54 -3.39
CA GLN A 68 -18.99 15.15 -2.69
C GLN A 68 -18.82 15.09 -1.16
N ALA A 69 -18.29 13.99 -0.65
CA ALA A 69 -17.97 13.79 0.75
C ALA A 69 -16.78 14.63 1.24
N LYS A 70 -16.02 15.25 0.32
CA LYS A 70 -14.77 15.97 0.60
C LYS A 70 -13.77 15.10 1.35
N ILE A 71 -13.72 13.81 0.99
CA ILE A 71 -12.73 12.88 1.57
C ILE A 71 -11.33 13.27 1.12
N ALA A 72 -11.18 13.64 -0.16
CA ALA A 72 -9.94 14.15 -0.73
C ALA A 72 -10.24 15.09 -1.91
N ASP A 73 -9.20 15.69 -2.47
CA ASP A 73 -9.30 16.47 -3.70
C ASP A 73 -9.72 15.59 -4.89
N ALA A 74 -10.35 16.20 -5.90
CA ALA A 74 -10.92 15.49 -7.04
C ALA A 74 -9.92 14.57 -7.78
N ASP A 75 -8.68 15.02 -7.97
CA ASP A 75 -7.60 14.21 -8.58
C ASP A 75 -7.19 13.01 -7.73
N VAL A 76 -7.22 13.14 -6.40
CA VAL A 76 -6.97 12.03 -5.47
C VAL A 76 -8.12 11.04 -5.51
N CYS A 77 -9.37 11.51 -5.49
CA CYS A 77 -10.55 10.67 -5.62
C CYS A 77 -10.56 9.90 -6.95
N GLN A 78 -10.28 10.59 -8.06
CA GLN A 78 -10.19 10.00 -9.39
C GLN A 78 -9.10 8.93 -9.47
N GLY A 79 -7.86 9.26 -9.07
CA GLY A 79 -6.73 8.32 -9.12
C GLY A 79 -6.95 7.10 -8.24
N THR A 80 -7.50 7.30 -7.04
CA THR A 80 -7.83 6.22 -6.10
C THR A 80 -8.92 5.31 -6.63
N ALA A 81 -10.02 5.89 -7.14
CA ALA A 81 -11.12 5.12 -7.72
C ALA A 81 -10.63 4.33 -8.95
N ALA A 82 -9.84 4.96 -9.83
CA ALA A 82 -9.27 4.29 -10.99
C ALA A 82 -8.38 3.10 -10.62
N ALA A 83 -7.56 3.22 -9.57
CA ALA A 83 -6.70 2.13 -9.10
C ALA A 83 -7.50 1.03 -8.38
N GLN A 84 -8.37 1.39 -7.43
CA GLN A 84 -8.99 0.44 -6.49
C GLN A 84 -10.29 -0.20 -7.01
N ALA A 85 -11.05 0.49 -7.87
CA ALA A 85 -12.37 0.01 -8.32
C ALA A 85 -12.36 -1.41 -8.92
N PRO A 86 -11.36 -1.85 -9.71
CA PRO A 86 -11.31 -3.23 -10.20
C PRO A 86 -11.30 -4.29 -9.09
N SER A 87 -10.53 -4.04 -8.02
CA SER A 87 -10.45 -4.94 -6.86
C SER A 87 -11.74 -4.89 -6.03
N VAL A 88 -12.29 -3.69 -5.82
CA VAL A 88 -13.57 -3.49 -5.10
C VAL A 88 -14.71 -4.17 -5.85
N PHE A 89 -14.79 -4.00 -7.17
CA PHE A 89 -15.75 -4.68 -8.03
C PHE A 89 -15.70 -6.20 -7.85
N TYR A 90 -14.50 -6.78 -7.93
CA TYR A 90 -14.31 -8.22 -7.73
C TYR A 90 -14.78 -8.69 -6.36
N ILE A 91 -14.43 -7.95 -5.29
CA ILE A 91 -14.86 -8.27 -3.92
C ILE A 91 -16.38 -8.22 -3.82
N LEU A 92 -17.01 -7.15 -4.29
CA LEU A 92 -18.47 -6.96 -4.22
C LEU A 92 -19.24 -8.03 -5.01
N GLU A 93 -18.77 -8.42 -6.18
CA GLU A 93 -19.39 -9.49 -6.98
C GLU A 93 -19.43 -10.81 -6.21
N GLN A 94 -18.36 -11.15 -5.48
CA GLN A 94 -18.26 -12.38 -4.69
C GLN A 94 -18.89 -12.28 -3.29
N LEU A 95 -19.07 -11.06 -2.77
CA LEU A 95 -19.53 -10.85 -1.40
C LEU A 95 -20.98 -11.28 -1.21
N GLN A 96 -21.24 -12.07 -0.17
CA GLN A 96 -22.58 -12.41 0.28
C GLN A 96 -22.95 -11.53 1.48
N ILE A 97 -24.03 -10.76 1.37
CA ILE A 97 -24.51 -9.88 2.43
C ILE A 97 -25.04 -10.70 3.61
N GLY A 98 -24.72 -10.27 4.83
CA GLY A 98 -25.01 -11.00 6.07
C GLY A 98 -24.08 -12.18 6.37
N SER A 99 -23.07 -12.45 5.54
CA SER A 99 -22.05 -13.47 5.78
C SER A 99 -21.05 -13.06 6.87
N VAL A 100 -20.22 -14.00 7.33
CA VAL A 100 -19.07 -13.69 8.20
C VAL A 100 -18.15 -12.66 7.53
N THR A 101 -17.91 -12.78 6.22
CA THR A 101 -17.05 -11.88 5.45
C THR A 101 -17.60 -10.45 5.36
N SER A 102 -18.90 -10.27 5.08
CA SER A 102 -19.50 -8.93 5.03
C SER A 102 -19.50 -8.25 6.40
N ARG A 103 -19.78 -9.01 7.47
CA ARG A 103 -19.68 -8.52 8.85
C ARG A 103 -18.25 -8.16 9.23
N LEU A 104 -17.28 -8.97 8.82
CA LEU A 104 -15.86 -8.70 9.04
C LEU A 104 -15.43 -7.41 8.31
N MET A 105 -15.88 -7.20 7.07
CA MET A 105 -15.64 -5.97 6.32
C MET A 105 -16.25 -4.74 7.03
N CYS A 106 -17.47 -4.86 7.54
CA CYS A 106 -18.13 -3.82 8.33
C CYS A 106 -17.44 -3.54 9.68
N ALA A 107 -16.90 -4.58 10.32
CA ALA A 107 -16.12 -4.45 11.56
C ALA A 107 -14.75 -3.81 11.30
N SER A 108 -14.06 -4.18 10.22
CA SER A 108 -12.71 -3.72 9.93
C SER A 108 -12.67 -2.30 9.36
N LEU A 109 -13.54 -1.97 8.40
CA LEU A 109 -13.52 -0.68 7.71
C LEU A 109 -14.25 0.41 8.49
N GLY A 110 -15.39 0.08 9.11
CA GLY A 110 -16.24 1.07 9.78
C GLY A 110 -16.34 0.91 11.30
N ARG A 111 -15.84 -0.20 11.87
CA ARG A 111 -16.11 -0.59 13.27
C ARG A 111 -17.60 -0.62 13.60
N LEU A 112 -18.43 -0.94 12.61
CA LEU A 112 -19.89 -0.87 12.69
C LEU A 112 -20.53 -2.20 13.10
N CYS A 113 -19.82 -3.32 12.89
CA CYS A 113 -20.22 -4.65 13.37
C CYS A 113 -19.32 -5.11 14.52
N PRO A 114 -19.84 -5.95 15.44
CA PRO A 114 -18.99 -6.78 16.29
C PRO A 114 -18.08 -7.65 15.41
N TRP A 115 -16.86 -7.90 15.89
CA TRP A 115 -15.96 -8.85 15.24
C TRP A 115 -16.60 -10.24 15.24
N PRO A 116 -16.85 -10.86 14.07
CA PRO A 116 -17.42 -12.19 14.03
C PRO A 116 -16.42 -13.22 14.54
N GLU A 117 -16.90 -14.30 15.13
CA GLU A 117 -16.04 -15.45 15.45
C GLU A 117 -15.50 -16.07 14.15
N ILE A 118 -14.17 -16.23 14.08
CA ILE A 118 -13.49 -16.86 12.96
C ILE A 118 -13.16 -18.29 13.38
N ASP A 119 -13.84 -19.26 12.78
CA ASP A 119 -13.49 -20.66 12.94
C ASP A 119 -12.29 -20.98 12.04
N PHE A 120 -11.11 -21.13 12.64
CA PHE A 120 -9.92 -21.62 11.95
C PHE A 120 -9.38 -22.84 12.69
N ASN A 121 -9.15 -23.92 11.95
CA ASN A 121 -8.53 -25.13 12.48
C ASN A 121 -7.16 -25.30 11.82
N LEU A 122 -6.10 -24.95 12.53
CA LEU A 122 -4.73 -25.18 12.10
C LEU A 122 -4.22 -26.45 12.78
N THR A 123 -4.13 -27.54 12.01
CA THR A 123 -3.48 -28.76 12.49
C THR A 123 -1.97 -28.53 12.58
N LEU A 124 -1.46 -28.42 13.80
CA LEU A 124 -0.03 -28.41 14.03
C LEU A 124 0.55 -29.80 13.80
N PRO A 125 1.79 -29.92 13.27
CA PRO A 125 2.48 -31.20 13.25
C PRO A 125 2.63 -31.73 14.69
N PRO A 126 2.70 -33.06 14.88
CA PRO A 126 2.90 -33.63 16.20
C PRO A 126 4.17 -33.07 16.84
N GLU A 127 4.12 -32.83 18.14
CA GLU A 127 5.26 -32.32 18.90
C GLU A 127 6.47 -33.24 18.68
N PRO A 128 7.63 -32.70 18.29
CA PRO A 128 8.85 -33.49 18.16
C PRO A 128 9.15 -34.22 19.48
N SER A 129 9.58 -35.48 19.42
CA SER A 129 9.93 -36.27 20.62
C SER A 129 11.14 -35.75 21.39
N SER A 130 11.85 -34.76 20.85
CA SER A 130 12.92 -34.07 21.55
C SER A 130 12.34 -33.20 22.66
N GLN A 131 12.86 -33.36 23.88
CA GLN A 131 12.61 -32.42 24.97
C GLN A 131 12.81 -30.97 24.47
N PRO A 132 11.99 -30.00 24.90
CA PRO A 132 12.20 -28.60 24.58
C PRO A 132 13.67 -28.28 24.83
N ILE A 133 14.36 -27.70 23.83
CA ILE A 133 15.73 -27.25 24.01
C ILE A 133 15.67 -26.09 25.00
N THR A 134 15.70 -26.42 26.28
CA THR A 134 16.00 -25.51 27.37
C THR A 134 17.51 -25.29 27.31
N ARG A 135 17.98 -24.64 26.23
CA ARG A 135 19.23 -23.88 26.31
C ARG A 135 18.95 -22.75 27.29
N SER A 136 19.01 -23.07 28.58
CA SER A 136 19.59 -22.11 29.51
C SER A 136 20.89 -21.72 28.84
N VAL A 137 21.03 -20.43 28.54
CA VAL A 137 22.32 -19.85 28.17
C VAL A 137 23.17 -19.93 29.44
N ASN A 138 23.54 -21.15 29.85
CA ASN A 138 24.64 -21.39 30.76
C ASN A 138 25.86 -21.05 29.93
N ASP A 139 26.20 -19.76 29.94
CA ASP A 139 27.50 -19.14 30.18
C ASP A 139 28.72 -20.09 30.22
N ASN A 140 28.80 -20.95 29.22
CA ASN A 140 29.95 -21.77 28.90
C ASN A 140 30.54 -21.22 27.59
N THR A 141 30.65 -19.89 27.49
CA THR A 141 31.70 -19.27 26.68
C THR A 141 33.04 -19.63 27.34
N ARG A 142 33.43 -20.89 27.15
CA ARG A 142 34.84 -21.28 27.16
C ARG A 142 35.46 -20.46 26.03
N ASP A 143 36.47 -19.68 26.40
CA ASP A 143 37.13 -18.60 25.66
C ASP A 143 36.40 -17.26 25.71
N GLY A 144 37.01 -16.30 26.43
CA GLY A 144 36.56 -14.95 26.72
C GLY A 144 36.44 -14.01 25.52
N GLU A 145 35.88 -14.47 24.40
CA GLU A 145 35.43 -13.63 23.31
C GLU A 145 33.90 -13.53 23.34
N ASN A 146 33.39 -12.45 23.94
CA ASN A 146 32.00 -12.04 23.75
C ASN A 146 31.77 -11.70 22.27
N ARG A 147 31.42 -12.70 21.45
CA ARG A 147 31.11 -12.52 20.04
C ARG A 147 29.80 -11.76 19.90
N THR A 148 29.92 -10.47 19.64
CA THR A 148 28.78 -9.60 19.36
C THR A 148 28.36 -9.74 17.91
N VAL A 149 27.09 -10.08 17.68
CA VAL A 149 26.47 -10.07 16.35
C VAL A 149 25.81 -8.72 16.14
N ARG A 150 26.09 -8.05 15.04
CA ARG A 150 25.42 -6.79 14.67
C ARG A 150 24.43 -7.05 13.54
N VAL A 151 23.17 -6.73 13.80
CA VAL A 151 22.07 -6.82 12.83
C VAL A 151 21.43 -5.44 12.72
N VAL A 152 21.13 -5.02 11.49
CA VAL A 152 20.33 -3.82 11.23
C VAL A 152 18.92 -4.24 10.84
N HIS A 153 17.92 -3.52 11.33
CA HIS A 153 16.54 -3.65 10.88
C HIS A 153 16.08 -2.31 10.32
N LEU A 154 15.83 -2.28 9.01
CA LEU A 154 15.26 -1.16 8.26
C LEU A 154 13.81 -1.48 7.89
N SER A 155 12.96 -0.48 7.84
CA SER A 155 11.56 -0.61 7.44
C SER A 155 11.03 0.74 6.97
N ASP A 156 9.97 0.74 6.17
CA ASP A 156 9.13 1.90 5.88
C ASP A 156 9.94 3.09 5.35
N THR A 157 10.83 2.83 4.38
CA THR A 157 11.66 3.91 3.82
C THR A 157 10.85 4.94 3.07
N HIS A 158 9.74 4.52 2.44
CA HIS A 158 8.84 5.35 1.63
C HIS A 158 9.57 6.46 0.87
N VAL A 159 10.56 6.10 0.05
CA VAL A 159 11.36 7.13 -0.62
C VAL A 159 10.49 7.87 -1.62
N ASP A 160 10.27 9.16 -1.38
CA ASP A 160 9.59 10.03 -2.34
C ASP A 160 10.59 10.53 -3.40
N ARG A 161 10.54 9.90 -4.58
CA ARG A 161 11.35 10.29 -5.75
C ARG A 161 11.03 11.69 -6.29
N PHE A 162 9.89 12.27 -5.92
CA PHE A 162 9.44 13.58 -6.36
C PHE A 162 9.48 14.62 -5.23
N TYR A 163 10.02 14.27 -4.06
CA TYR A 163 10.22 15.19 -2.95
C TYR A 163 11.00 16.42 -3.41
N THR A 164 10.46 17.60 -3.15
CA THR A 164 11.06 18.88 -3.56
C THR A 164 11.31 19.73 -2.31
N ALA A 165 12.57 19.92 -1.96
CA ALA A 165 12.95 20.83 -0.88
C ALA A 165 12.41 22.25 -1.14
N GLY A 166 11.90 22.88 -0.09
CA GLY A 166 11.24 24.18 -0.17
C GLY A 166 9.79 24.15 -0.66
N ALA A 167 9.29 23.04 -1.21
CA ALA A 167 7.87 22.89 -1.55
C ALA A 167 7.00 22.90 -0.28
N SER A 168 5.69 23.06 -0.42
CA SER A 168 4.80 23.18 0.74
C SER A 168 4.56 21.84 1.44
N TYR A 169 4.75 21.78 2.76
CA TYR A 169 4.20 20.67 3.57
C TYR A 169 2.73 20.92 3.99
N ALA A 170 2.22 22.12 3.75
CA ALA A 170 0.84 22.51 4.03
C ALA A 170 0.04 22.51 2.72
N CYS A 171 -0.27 21.31 2.22
CA CYS A 171 -1.07 21.09 1.02
C CYS A 171 -2.40 20.40 1.37
N SER A 172 -3.31 20.28 0.39
CA SER A 172 -4.60 19.58 0.51
C SER A 172 -4.52 18.08 0.20
N LYS A 173 -3.39 17.58 -0.32
CA LYS A 173 -3.19 16.17 -0.67
C LYS A 173 -2.90 15.31 0.57
N PRO A 174 -3.13 13.98 0.51
CA PRO A 174 -2.76 13.06 1.59
C PRO A 174 -1.27 13.07 1.93
N MET A 175 -0.41 13.37 0.96
CA MET A 175 1.03 13.53 1.11
C MET A 175 1.47 14.83 0.45
N CYS A 176 2.34 15.60 1.10
CA CYS A 176 2.83 16.92 0.66
C CYS A 176 4.34 16.90 0.28
N CYS A 177 5.02 18.06 0.29
CA CYS A 177 6.40 18.26 -0.18
C CYS A 177 6.64 17.99 -1.68
N ARG A 178 5.58 18.07 -2.47
CA ARG A 178 5.67 18.12 -3.93
C ARG A 178 4.97 19.38 -4.43
N PRO A 179 5.41 19.97 -5.56
CA PRO A 179 4.78 21.16 -6.13
C PRO A 179 3.51 20.78 -6.93
N TYR A 180 2.48 20.24 -6.27
CA TYR A 180 1.22 19.85 -6.92
C TYR A 180 0.51 21.04 -7.58
N THR A 181 0.58 22.21 -6.93
CA THR A 181 0.10 23.48 -7.46
C THR A 181 1.20 24.54 -7.46
N ALA A 182 0.96 25.67 -8.13
CA ALA A 182 1.89 26.80 -8.10
C ALA A 182 2.11 27.37 -6.69
N ALA A 183 1.13 27.22 -5.79
CA ALA A 183 1.24 27.64 -4.39
C ALA A 183 2.10 26.67 -3.55
N ASP A 184 2.19 25.40 -3.98
CA ASP A 184 3.03 24.40 -3.33
C ASP A 184 4.50 24.48 -3.75
N ALA A 185 4.81 25.28 -4.78
CA ALA A 185 6.16 25.40 -5.30
C ALA A 185 7.12 26.07 -4.30
N PRO A 186 8.43 25.75 -4.38
CA PRO A 186 9.45 26.48 -3.63
C PRO A 186 9.35 27.99 -3.86
N ASN A 187 9.56 28.77 -2.80
CA ASN A 187 9.41 30.24 -2.77
C ASN A 187 7.99 30.78 -2.95
N SER A 188 6.97 29.92 -3.08
CA SER A 188 5.55 30.31 -3.15
C SER A 188 4.77 30.01 -1.86
N THR A 189 5.40 29.35 -0.87
CA THR A 189 4.77 28.88 0.37
C THR A 189 5.42 29.48 1.61
N LEU A 190 4.63 29.65 2.68
CA LEU A 190 5.11 29.99 4.04
C LEU A 190 5.50 28.74 4.85
N PHE A 191 5.28 27.55 4.29
CA PHE A 191 5.46 26.26 4.95
C PHE A 191 6.45 25.38 4.15
N PRO A 192 7.70 25.82 3.96
CA PRO A 192 8.66 25.11 3.13
C PRO A 192 9.13 23.82 3.80
N CYS A 193 9.21 22.76 3.00
CA CYS A 193 9.80 21.48 3.36
C CYS A 193 11.33 21.59 3.49
N GLY A 194 11.91 20.90 4.48
CA GLY A 194 13.36 20.89 4.69
C GLY A 194 14.11 20.04 3.65
N ASP A 195 15.42 20.23 3.55
CA ASP A 195 16.25 19.50 2.58
C ASP A 195 16.33 17.99 2.86
N TRP A 196 16.09 17.56 4.10
CA TRP A 196 16.25 16.18 4.55
C TRP A 196 14.93 15.45 4.81
N GLY A 197 13.78 16.06 4.49
CA GLY A 197 12.48 15.55 4.95
C GLY A 197 12.16 16.03 6.37
N GLY A 198 11.41 15.20 7.11
CA GLY A 198 11.16 15.38 8.55
C GLY A 198 9.81 16.01 8.91
N ASN A 199 8.98 16.36 7.92
CA ASN A 199 7.60 16.74 8.19
C ASN A 199 6.69 15.49 8.16
N PRO A 200 5.81 15.26 9.14
CA PRO A 200 4.96 14.07 9.20
C PRO A 200 3.87 14.01 8.11
N ARG A 201 3.68 15.06 7.31
CA ARG A 201 2.78 15.04 6.13
C ARG A 201 3.47 14.57 4.85
N CYS A 202 4.71 14.14 4.94
CA CYS A 202 5.59 14.01 3.79
C CYS A 202 6.48 12.80 3.94
N ASP A 203 6.64 12.08 2.85
CA ASP A 203 7.62 11.02 2.76
C ASP A 203 9.03 11.57 2.50
N PRO A 204 10.08 10.87 2.90
CA PRO A 204 11.44 11.40 2.86
C PRO A 204 12.04 11.42 1.44
N PRO A 205 12.91 12.39 1.13
CA PRO A 205 13.73 12.33 -0.07
C PRO A 205 14.75 11.18 0.02
N ILE A 206 15.14 10.63 -1.14
CA ILE A 206 16.16 9.57 -1.21
C ILE A 206 17.46 9.91 -0.47
N ARG A 207 17.80 11.21 -0.40
CA ARG A 207 19.02 11.65 0.28
C ARG A 207 19.05 11.38 1.77
N LEU A 208 17.89 11.31 2.44
CA LEU A 208 17.84 10.90 3.84
C LEU A 208 18.43 9.48 3.98
N LEU A 209 18.09 8.59 3.05
CA LEU A 209 18.65 7.24 3.01
C LEU A 209 20.13 7.26 2.59
N THR A 210 20.47 7.86 1.44
CA THR A 210 21.81 7.74 0.82
C THR A 210 22.90 8.56 1.50
N ASP A 211 22.57 9.74 2.03
CA ASP A 211 23.57 10.70 2.52
C ASP A 211 23.64 10.71 4.06
N SER A 212 22.71 10.06 4.77
CA SER A 212 22.69 10.02 6.23
C SER A 212 22.77 8.60 6.80
N LEU A 213 21.78 7.75 6.53
CA LEU A 213 21.66 6.44 7.17
C LEU A 213 22.68 5.45 6.63
N LEU A 214 22.71 5.27 5.31
CA LEU A 214 23.56 4.25 4.68
C LEU A 214 25.06 4.45 4.91
N PRO A 215 25.63 5.66 4.87
CA PRO A 215 27.05 5.86 5.17
C PRO A 215 27.44 5.42 6.58
N VAL A 216 26.58 5.68 7.57
CA VAL A 216 26.80 5.23 8.95
C VAL A 216 26.83 3.71 9.00
N LEU A 217 25.84 3.04 8.38
CA LEU A 217 25.76 1.58 8.36
C LEU A 217 26.95 0.93 7.65
N GLN A 218 27.45 1.53 6.57
CA GLN A 218 28.64 1.06 5.84
C GLN A 218 29.95 1.25 6.62
N GLY A 219 30.00 2.21 7.56
CA GLY A 219 31.16 2.47 8.41
C GLY A 219 31.23 1.58 9.67
N LEU A 220 30.21 0.77 9.93
CA LEU A 220 30.12 -0.06 11.14
C LEU A 220 31.21 -1.13 11.20
N GLN A 221 31.85 -1.23 12.37
CA GLN A 221 32.78 -2.31 12.73
C GLN A 221 32.35 -2.97 14.07
N PRO A 222 32.37 -4.32 14.18
CA PRO A 222 32.56 -5.28 13.07
C PRO A 222 31.44 -5.16 12.01
N PRO A 223 31.62 -5.73 10.81
CA PRO A 223 30.60 -5.75 9.76
C PRO A 223 29.29 -6.36 10.24
N LEU A 224 28.22 -6.07 9.50
CA LEU A 224 26.89 -6.58 9.81
C LEU A 224 26.81 -8.08 9.53
N ALA A 225 26.25 -8.87 10.45
CA ALA A 225 25.95 -10.26 10.14
C ALA A 225 24.91 -10.34 9.01
N PHE A 226 23.90 -9.47 9.06
CA PHE A 226 22.92 -9.24 8.01
C PHE A 226 22.10 -7.97 8.29
N THR A 227 21.33 -7.54 7.30
CA THR A 227 20.30 -6.51 7.44
C THR A 227 18.93 -7.12 7.16
N LEU A 228 17.92 -6.78 7.96
CA LEU A 228 16.51 -7.02 7.66
C LEU A 228 15.93 -5.74 7.06
N PHE A 229 15.21 -5.85 5.96
CA PHE A 229 14.47 -4.75 5.34
C PHE A 229 13.00 -5.18 5.19
N THR A 230 12.11 -4.64 6.00
CA THR A 230 10.73 -5.15 6.11
C THR A 230 9.69 -4.47 5.21
N GLY A 231 10.14 -3.92 4.08
CA GLY A 231 9.26 -3.43 3.01
C GLY A 231 8.85 -1.97 3.17
N ASP A 232 7.76 -1.61 2.48
CA ASP A 232 7.20 -0.26 2.40
C ASP A 232 8.19 0.73 1.77
N VAL A 233 8.49 0.44 0.51
CA VAL A 233 9.37 1.20 -0.37
C VAL A 233 8.62 2.33 -1.08
N VAL A 234 7.40 2.04 -1.54
CA VAL A 234 6.56 2.92 -2.35
C VAL A 234 5.98 4.04 -1.48
N PRO A 235 6.08 5.32 -1.86
CA PRO A 235 5.56 6.43 -1.05
C PRO A 235 4.02 6.45 -0.97
N HIS A 236 3.48 7.32 -0.12
CA HIS A 236 2.06 7.50 0.16
C HIS A 236 1.32 8.29 -0.94
N ASP A 237 1.80 8.29 -2.17
CA ASP A 237 1.13 8.86 -3.35
C ASP A 237 0.24 7.84 -4.07
N PHE A 238 -0.48 7.01 -3.32
CA PHE A 238 -1.25 5.86 -3.80
C PHE A 238 -2.22 6.17 -4.96
N TRP A 239 -2.73 7.41 -5.06
CA TRP A 239 -3.60 7.83 -6.16
C TRP A 239 -2.87 8.03 -7.50
N LEU A 240 -1.53 8.04 -7.49
CA LEU A 240 -0.66 8.16 -8.67
C LEU A 240 0.14 6.87 -8.93
N THR A 241 -0.03 5.84 -8.10
CA THR A 241 0.71 4.58 -8.24
C THR A 241 0.31 3.79 -9.49
N SER A 242 1.31 3.14 -10.07
CA SER A 242 1.18 2.20 -11.18
C SER A 242 2.27 1.12 -11.06
N ARG A 243 2.18 0.04 -11.83
CA ARG A 243 3.26 -0.94 -11.94
C ARG A 243 4.62 -0.28 -12.24
N ALA A 244 4.65 0.69 -13.16
CA ALA A 244 5.89 1.35 -13.56
C ALA A 244 6.45 2.27 -12.46
N SER A 245 5.58 2.92 -11.67
CA SER A 245 6.06 3.75 -10.55
C SER A 245 6.64 2.89 -9.44
N VAL A 246 5.96 1.79 -9.06
CA VAL A 246 6.44 0.84 -8.05
C VAL A 246 7.79 0.24 -8.46
N GLU A 247 7.95 -0.13 -9.74
CA GLU A 247 9.23 -0.60 -10.25
C GLU A 247 10.33 0.46 -10.12
N ALA A 248 10.03 1.73 -10.39
CA ALA A 248 10.98 2.82 -10.22
C ALA A 248 11.33 3.08 -8.73
N ASP A 249 10.36 2.95 -7.83
CA ASP A 249 10.57 3.09 -6.38
C ASP A 249 11.49 1.98 -5.85
N TYR A 250 11.20 0.73 -6.22
CA TYR A 250 12.06 -0.43 -5.94
C TYR A 250 13.46 -0.23 -6.47
N ASN A 251 13.59 0.13 -7.75
CA ASN A 251 14.90 0.32 -8.38
C ASN A 251 15.70 1.42 -7.68
N THR A 252 15.06 2.49 -7.23
CA THR A 252 15.73 3.60 -6.53
C THR A 252 16.20 3.16 -5.14
N THR A 253 15.29 2.64 -4.32
CA THR A 253 15.58 2.28 -2.92
C THR A 253 16.52 1.09 -2.84
N TYR A 254 16.26 0.01 -3.57
CA TYR A 254 17.08 -1.19 -3.48
C TYR A 254 18.45 -1.02 -4.15
N THR A 255 18.59 -0.17 -5.17
CA THR A 255 19.92 0.23 -5.67
C THR A 255 20.70 0.98 -4.59
N ALA A 256 20.06 1.89 -3.86
CA ALA A 256 20.70 2.58 -2.75
C ALA A 256 21.16 1.60 -1.65
N LEU A 257 20.43 0.51 -1.39
CA LEU A 257 20.83 -0.51 -0.41
C LEU A 257 21.96 -1.43 -0.86
N GLN A 258 22.25 -1.57 -2.17
CA GLN A 258 23.25 -2.50 -2.69
C GLN A 258 24.62 -2.42 -1.99
N PRO A 259 25.20 -1.24 -1.66
CA PRO A 259 26.48 -1.16 -0.97
C PRO A 259 26.49 -1.82 0.42
N LEU A 260 25.34 -1.97 1.09
CA LEU A 260 25.25 -2.70 2.36
C LEU A 260 25.59 -4.18 2.23
N THR A 261 25.47 -4.76 1.03
CA THR A 261 25.87 -6.16 0.78
C THR A 261 27.36 -6.43 1.04
N ARG A 262 28.19 -5.37 1.08
CA ARG A 262 29.60 -5.46 1.51
C ARG A 262 29.76 -5.63 3.02
N GLN A 263 28.77 -5.21 3.81
CA GLN A 263 28.74 -5.41 5.26
C GLN A 263 28.18 -6.79 5.60
N GLY A 264 27.12 -7.23 4.91
CA GLY A 264 26.47 -8.53 5.05
C GLY A 264 25.22 -8.62 4.15
N PRO A 265 24.59 -9.80 3.99
CA PRO A 265 23.40 -9.95 3.16
C PRO A 265 22.24 -9.08 3.67
N VAL A 266 21.41 -8.59 2.76
CA VAL A 266 20.17 -7.86 3.09
C VAL A 266 18.98 -8.75 2.75
N TYR A 267 18.18 -9.10 3.75
CA TYR A 267 16.98 -9.90 3.61
C TYR A 267 15.74 -9.00 3.54
N LEU A 268 15.00 -9.14 2.46
CA LEU A 268 13.80 -8.32 2.20
C LEU A 268 12.53 -9.04 2.69
N ALA A 269 11.53 -8.26 3.08
CA ALA A 269 10.13 -8.64 3.13
C ALA A 269 9.29 -7.62 2.32
N ILE A 270 8.12 -8.05 1.86
CA ILE A 270 7.18 -7.19 1.12
C ILE A 270 6.30 -6.46 2.14
N GLY A 271 6.22 -5.13 2.02
CA GLY A 271 5.31 -4.29 2.78
C GLY A 271 3.93 -4.19 2.13
N ASN A 272 2.99 -3.45 2.71
CA ASN A 272 1.64 -3.32 2.18
C ASN A 272 1.51 -2.23 1.09
N HIS A 273 2.46 -1.29 1.01
CA HIS A 273 2.56 -0.29 -0.06
C HIS A 273 3.25 -0.80 -1.33
N ASP A 274 3.87 -1.96 -1.25
CA ASP A 274 4.82 -2.50 -2.24
C ASP A 274 4.14 -3.12 -3.49
N THR A 275 2.89 -2.76 -3.77
CA THR A 275 2.12 -3.13 -4.95
C THR A 275 1.29 -1.95 -5.46
N SER A 276 0.74 -2.11 -6.66
CA SER A 276 -0.24 -1.19 -7.22
C SER A 276 -1.42 -2.02 -7.75
N PRO A 277 -2.64 -1.82 -7.23
CA PRO A 277 -3.01 -0.91 -6.15
C PRO A 277 -2.46 -1.38 -4.78
N ILE A 278 -2.16 -0.43 -3.88
CA ILE A 278 -1.65 -0.74 -2.54
C ILE A 278 -2.61 -1.64 -1.76
N ASN A 279 -2.08 -2.44 -0.83
CA ASN A 279 -2.81 -3.38 0.05
C ASN A 279 -3.52 -4.55 -0.64
N ILE A 280 -3.43 -4.69 -1.98
CA ILE A 280 -4.11 -5.76 -2.71
C ILE A 280 -3.20 -6.97 -2.89
N TYR A 281 -3.36 -7.98 -2.02
CA TYR A 281 -2.64 -9.26 -2.07
C TYR A 281 -3.64 -10.44 -2.06
N PRO A 282 -4.22 -10.81 -3.21
CA PRO A 282 -5.19 -11.88 -3.28
C PRO A 282 -4.56 -13.23 -2.89
N VAL A 283 -5.22 -13.96 -1.98
CA VAL A 283 -4.82 -15.30 -1.52
C VAL A 283 -5.58 -16.44 -2.21
N SER A 284 -6.41 -16.11 -3.21
CA SER A 284 -7.20 -17.10 -3.95
C SER A 284 -6.30 -18.07 -4.71
N SER A 285 -6.70 -19.34 -4.80
CA SER A 285 -6.01 -20.36 -5.61
C SER A 285 -6.17 -20.15 -7.12
N THR A 286 -7.13 -19.32 -7.54
CA THR A 286 -7.35 -18.93 -8.94
C THR A 286 -7.72 -17.43 -9.03
N PRO A 287 -6.80 -16.50 -8.73
CA PRO A 287 -7.09 -15.09 -8.91
C PRO A 287 -7.21 -14.79 -10.42
N SER A 288 -8.09 -13.85 -10.78
CA SER A 288 -8.11 -13.31 -12.13
C SER A 288 -6.70 -12.80 -12.49
N SER A 289 -6.20 -13.11 -13.68
CA SER A 289 -4.87 -12.68 -14.14
C SER A 289 -4.65 -11.18 -14.04
N ASN A 290 -5.74 -10.41 -14.08
CA ASN A 290 -5.72 -8.94 -14.06
C ASN A 290 -5.71 -8.35 -12.64
N LEU A 291 -5.89 -9.17 -11.59
CA LEU A 291 -5.91 -8.74 -10.19
C LEU A 291 -4.72 -9.30 -9.39
N THR A 292 -3.97 -10.24 -9.95
CA THR A 292 -2.79 -10.80 -9.26
C THR A 292 -1.60 -9.84 -9.35
N PRO A 293 -0.93 -9.53 -8.22
CA PRO A 293 0.30 -8.75 -8.21
C PRO A 293 1.54 -9.62 -8.50
N GLN A 294 1.42 -10.69 -9.31
CA GLN A 294 2.55 -11.59 -9.62
C GLN A 294 3.78 -10.83 -10.14
N TRP A 295 3.56 -9.76 -10.92
CA TRP A 295 4.63 -8.89 -11.38
C TRP A 295 5.45 -8.26 -10.24
N ALA A 296 4.81 -7.95 -9.11
CA ALA A 296 5.47 -7.38 -7.93
C ALA A 296 6.22 -8.46 -7.16
N TYR A 297 5.69 -9.69 -7.09
CA TYR A 297 6.39 -10.84 -6.52
C TYR A 297 7.65 -11.20 -7.31
N ASP A 298 7.57 -11.18 -8.65
CA ASP A 298 8.70 -11.44 -9.53
C ASP A 298 9.79 -10.37 -9.37
N LEU A 299 9.37 -9.09 -9.31
CA LEU A 299 10.27 -7.97 -9.08
C LEU A 299 10.92 -8.03 -7.68
N PHE A 300 10.14 -8.36 -6.65
CA PHE A 300 10.66 -8.60 -5.30
C PHE A 300 11.66 -9.76 -5.27
N ALA A 301 11.35 -10.88 -5.92
CA ALA A 301 12.24 -12.04 -5.98
C ALA A 301 13.56 -11.71 -6.67
N TYR A 302 13.53 -10.92 -7.74
CA TYR A 302 14.73 -10.40 -8.41
C TYR A 302 15.61 -9.61 -7.43
N TRP A 303 15.03 -8.65 -6.71
CA TRP A 303 15.75 -7.80 -5.78
C TRP A 303 16.24 -8.54 -4.54
N SER A 304 15.41 -9.42 -3.98
CA SER A 304 15.73 -10.26 -2.84
C SER A 304 16.95 -11.14 -3.14
N ASN A 305 16.95 -11.84 -4.28
CA ASN A 305 18.11 -12.62 -4.71
C ASN A 305 19.36 -11.75 -4.90
N ARG A 306 19.22 -10.56 -5.49
CA ARG A 306 20.35 -9.66 -5.74
C ARG A 306 20.99 -9.13 -4.45
N LEU A 307 20.18 -8.89 -3.41
CA LEU A 307 20.62 -8.30 -2.14
C LEU A 307 21.00 -9.33 -1.07
N SER A 308 20.52 -10.56 -1.17
CA SER A 308 20.88 -11.65 -0.26
C SER A 308 22.19 -12.37 -0.64
N LEU A 309 22.67 -12.21 -1.88
CA LEU A 309 23.94 -12.80 -2.33
C LEU A 309 25.11 -12.06 -1.67
N GLN A 310 25.94 -12.79 -0.91
CA GLN A 310 27.21 -12.26 -0.46
C GLN A 310 28.12 -12.04 -1.68
N PRO A 311 28.87 -10.93 -1.76
CA PRO A 311 30.04 -10.89 -2.62
C PRO A 311 30.91 -12.10 -2.23
N SER A 312 31.25 -12.94 -3.20
CA SER A 312 32.27 -13.98 -2.99
C SER A 312 33.46 -13.31 -2.30
N LEU A 313 33.82 -13.78 -1.10
CA LEU A 313 35.04 -13.32 -0.42
C LEU A 313 36.18 -13.35 -1.44
N PRO A 314 37.01 -12.31 -1.54
CA PRO A 314 38.20 -12.39 -2.37
C PRO A 314 38.94 -13.66 -1.98
N SER A 315 39.21 -14.53 -2.96
CA SER A 315 40.08 -15.68 -2.73
C SER A 315 41.38 -15.18 -2.08
N PRO A 316 41.88 -15.87 -1.04
CA PRO A 316 43.07 -15.43 -0.30
C PRO A 316 44.30 -15.26 -1.20
#